data_AF-A0AAD6YJ41-F1
#
_entry.id   AF-A0AAD6YJ41-F1
#
_cell.length_a   1.000
_cell.length_b   1.000
_cell.length_c   1.000
_cell.angle_alpha   90.00
_cell.angle_beta   90.00
_cell.angle_gamma   90.00
#
_symmetry.space_group_name_H-M   'P 1'
#
loop_
_entity.id
_entity.type
_entity.pdbx_description
1 polymer ?
#
loop_
_entity_poly.entity_id
_entity_poly.type
_entity_poly.pdbx_seq_one_letter_code
_entity_poly.pdbx_strand_id
1 'polypeptide(L)' 'GLRCIDVFAAIYDAYRERLRSEEAPPDADGQCARAFVQRCRASAAPAGEHRAGMRRVDVLKGRRIFDGL' A
#
# COMPACT_ATOMS: atom_id res chain seq x y z
N GLY A 1 1.35 -13.69 23.53
CA GLY A 1 1.76 -12.28 23.32
C GLY A 1 1.71 -11.98 21.84
N LEU A 2 1.24 -10.80 21.45
CA LEU A 2 1.21 -10.35 20.06
C LEU A 2 2.64 -9.99 19.62
N ARG A 3 3.08 -10.51 18.48
CA ARG A 3 4.37 -10.13 17.89
C ARG A 3 4.15 -8.94 16.96
N CYS A 4 5.18 -8.12 16.76
CA CYS A 4 5.11 -6.99 15.83
C CYS A 4 4.69 -7.42 14.41
N ILE A 5 5.13 -8.60 13.97
CA ILE A 5 4.74 -9.15 12.66
C ILE A 5 3.23 -9.41 12.53
N ASP A 6 2.57 -9.76 13.63
CA ASP A 6 1.12 -10.02 13.63
C ASP A 6 0.35 -8.70 13.46
N VAL A 7 0.86 -7.61 14.03
CA VAL A 7 0.32 -6.24 13.84
C VAL A 7 0.52 -5.76 12.40
N PHE A 8 1.72 -5.94 11.85
CA PHE A 8 2.00 -5.57 10.46
C PHE A 8 1.15 -6.37 9.47
N ALA A 9 0.95 -7.67 9.72
CA ALA A 9 0.09 -8.51 8.89
C ALA A 9 -1.37 -8.03 8.93
N ALA A 10 -1.90 -7.71 10.11
CA ALA A 10 -3.28 -7.21 10.25
C ALA A 10 -3.49 -5.88 9.51
N ILE A 11 -2.54 -4.94 9.61
CA ILE A 11 -2.57 -3.68 8.87
C ILE A 11 -2.50 -3.97 7.36
N TYR A 12 -1.58 -4.83 6.93
CA TYR A 12 -1.46 -5.17 5.51
C TYR A 12 -2.76 -5.77 4.97
N ASP A 13 -3.38 -6.70 5.69
CA ASP A 13 -4.64 -7.34 5.28
C ASP A 13 -5.80 -6.34 5.19
N ALA A 14 -5.85 -5.34 6.08
CA ALA A 14 -6.84 -4.27 6.00
C ALA A 14 -6.65 -3.33 4.79
N TYR A 15 -5.40 -3.15 4.32
CA TYR A 15 -5.06 -2.17 3.28
C TYR A 15 -4.54 -2.78 1.96
N ARG A 16 -4.53 -4.10 1.82
CA ARG A 16 -4.17 -4.79 0.56
C ARG A 16 -5.27 -4.69 -0.51
N GLU A 17 -6.44 -4.16 -0.17
CA GLU A 17 -7.50 -3.95 -1.13
C GLU A 17 -7.10 -2.96 -2.23
N ARG A 18 -7.70 -3.14 -3.40
CA ARG A 18 -7.48 -2.26 -4.56
C ARG A 18 -7.93 -0.84 -4.21
N LEU A 19 -7.09 0.12 -4.54
CA LEU A 19 -7.40 1.53 -4.35
C LEU A 19 -8.58 1.90 -5.27
N ARG A 20 -9.67 2.42 -4.71
CA ARG A 20 -10.77 2.96 -5.52
C ARG A 20 -10.38 4.33 -6.05
N SER A 21 -10.90 4.72 -7.20
CA SER A 21 -10.57 6.00 -7.84
C SER A 21 -10.89 7.20 -6.94
N GLU A 22 -11.91 7.08 -6.10
CA GLU A 22 -12.35 8.08 -5.12
C GLU A 22 -11.40 8.24 -3.94
N GLU A 23 -10.60 7.21 -3.64
CA GLU A 23 -9.67 7.16 -2.52
C GLU A 23 -8.25 7.58 -2.92
N ALA A 24 -8.02 7.82 -4.21
CA ALA A 24 -6.71 8.19 -4.72
C ALA A 24 -6.34 9.60 -4.21
N PRO A 25 -5.35 9.73 -3.31
CA PRO A 25 -4.92 11.04 -2.88
C PRO A 25 -4.23 11.76 -4.06
N PRO A 26 -4.15 13.09 -4.01
CA PRO A 26 -3.25 13.82 -4.90
C PRO A 26 -1.82 13.33 -4.67
N ASP A 27 -1.25 12.65 -5.67
CA ASP A 27 0.13 12.13 -5.67
C ASP A 27 1.08 13.15 -6.30
N ALA A 28 1.04 14.39 -5.80
CA ALA A 28 1.80 15.51 -6.37
C ALA A 28 3.31 15.24 -6.47
N ASP A 29 3.85 14.46 -5.52
CA ASP A 29 5.28 14.11 -5.44
C ASP A 29 5.61 12.73 -6.02
N GLY A 30 4.62 11.99 -6.55
CA GLY A 30 4.80 10.65 -7.10
C GLY A 30 5.19 9.57 -6.07
N GLN A 31 4.90 9.80 -4.78
CA GLN A 31 5.25 8.88 -3.70
C GLN A 31 4.44 7.59 -3.79
N CYS A 32 3.15 7.68 -4.13
CA CYS A 32 2.28 6.51 -4.28
C CYS A 32 2.74 5.65 -5.47
N ALA A 33 3.10 6.31 -6.58
CA ALA A 33 3.68 5.63 -7.74
C ALA A 33 4.99 4.90 -7.42
N ARG A 34 5.89 5.52 -6.65
CA ARG A 34 7.15 4.89 -6.21
C ARG A 34 6.89 3.68 -5.30
N ALA A 35 5.96 3.80 -4.36
CA ALA A 35 5.58 2.73 -3.45
C ALA A 35 5.02 1.52 -4.23
N PHE A 36 4.11 1.77 -5.17
CA PHE A 36 3.56 0.76 -6.06
C PHE A 36 4.66 0.04 -6.87
N VAL A 37 5.59 0.77 -7.48
CA VAL A 37 6.70 0.17 -8.24
C VAL A 37 7.60 -0.69 -7.35
N GLN A 38 7.92 -0.20 -6.15
CA GLN A 38 8.71 -0.98 -5.18
C GLN A 38 8.00 -2.28 -4.77
N ARG A 39 6.69 -2.22 -4.51
CA ARG A 39 5.87 -3.40 -4.19
C ARG A 39 5.83 -4.40 -5.34
N CYS A 40 5.64 -3.93 -6.57
CA CYS A 40 5.65 -4.79 -7.76
C CYS A 40 6.99 -5.50 -7.94
N ARG A 41 8.11 -4.80 -7.72
CA ARG A 41 9.46 -5.38 -7.80
C ARG A 41 9.75 -6.41 -6.70
N ALA A 42 9.19 -6.22 -5.51
CA ALA A 42 9.35 -7.13 -4.39
C ALA A 42 8.46 -8.37 -4.48
N SER A 43 7.48 -8.40 -5.39
CA SER A 43 6.58 -9.53 -5.58
C SER A 43 7.24 -10.64 -6.40
N ALA A 44 6.91 -11.89 -6.08
CA ALA A 44 7.28 -13.05 -6.89
C ALA A 44 6.62 -13.05 -8.29
N ALA A 45 5.57 -12.25 -8.50
CA ALA A 45 4.87 -12.11 -9.78
C ALA A 45 4.66 -10.62 -10.18
N PRO A 46 5.73 -9.92 -10.61
CA PRO A 46 5.67 -8.48 -10.90
C PRO A 46 4.62 -8.09 -11.96
N ALA A 47 4.50 -8.88 -13.02
CA ALA A 47 3.52 -8.60 -14.09
C ALA A 47 2.06 -8.71 -13.61
N GLY A 48 1.78 -9.63 -12.68
CA GLY A 48 0.47 -9.77 -12.06
C GLY A 48 0.14 -8.57 -11.17
N GLU A 49 1.12 -8.10 -10.41
CA GLU A 49 0.97 -6.91 -9.57
C GLU A 49 0.76 -5.63 -10.39
N HIS A 50 1.47 -5.49 -11.51
CA HIS A 50 1.27 -4.36 -12.42
C HIS A 50 -0.15 -4.34 -13.01
N ARG A 51 -0.70 -5.51 -13.38
CA ARG A 51 -2.09 -5.61 -13.87
C ARG A 51 -3.13 -5.35 -12.79
N ALA A 52 -2.85 -5.74 -11.54
CA ALA A 52 -3.76 -5.52 -10.42
C ALA A 52 -3.89 -4.02 -10.06
N GLY A 53 -2.82 -3.26 -10.29
CA GLY A 53 -2.78 -1.81 -10.06
C GLY A 53 -2.49 -1.42 -8.61
N MET A 54 -2.72 -0.16 -8.29
CA MET A 54 -2.45 0.41 -6.97
C MET A 54 -3.41 -0.12 -5.90
N ARG A 55 -2.89 -0.30 -4.69
CA ARG A 55 -3.62 -0.72 -3.49
C ARG A 55 -3.56 0.36 -2.42
N ARG A 56 -4.44 0.29 -1.42
CA ARG A 56 -4.44 1.27 -0.32
C ARG A 56 -3.09 1.32 0.40
N VAL A 57 -2.39 0.19 0.54
CA VAL A 57 -1.01 0.16 1.08
C VAL A 57 -0.01 1.05 0.31
N ASP A 58 -0.18 1.24 -1.00
CA ASP A 58 0.72 2.05 -1.81
C ASP A 58 0.57 3.56 -1.50
N VAL A 59 -0.62 4.00 -1.07
CA VAL A 59 -0.90 5.39 -0.69
C VAL A 59 -0.55 5.70 0.77
N LEU A 60 -0.36 4.68 1.60
CA LEU A 60 0.04 4.82 3.00
C LEU A 60 1.54 5.05 3.17
N LYS A 61 2.35 4.73 2.16
CA LYS A 61 3.81 4.85 2.25
C LYS A 61 4.21 6.32 2.28
N GLY A 62 4.75 6.77 3.40
CA GLY A 62 5.12 8.17 3.63
C GLY A 62 4.04 9.01 4.32
N ARG A 63 2.84 8.45 4.56
CA ARG A 63 1.77 9.11 5.33
C ARG A 63 1.71 8.53 6.74
N ARG A 64 1.54 9.39 7.74
CA ARG A 64 1.29 8.96 9.12
C ARG A 64 -0.14 8.43 9.19
N ILE A 65 -0.27 7.11 9.29
CA ILE A 65 -1.56 6.40 9.40
C ILE A 65 -2.25 6.71 10.75
N PHE A 66 -1.57 7.42 11.65
CA PHE A 66 -2.00 7.77 13.01
C PHE A 66 -2.37 9.25 13.20
N ASP A 67 -2.76 10.00 12.17
CA ASP A 67 -3.39 11.32 12.38
C ASP A 67 -4.87 11.18 12.81
N GLY A 68 -5.17 10.26 13.74
CA GLY A 68 -6.53 10.05 14.27
C GLY A 68 -6.87 8.66 14.80
N LEU A 69 -5.90 7.94 15.39
CA LEU A 69 -6.17 6.77 16.24
C LEU A 69 -5.88 7.14 17.70
#